data_AF-A0A1L8H749-F1
#
_entry.id   AF-A0A1L8H749-F1
#
_cell.length_a   1.000
_cell.length_b   1.000
_cell.length_c   1.000
_cell.angle_alpha   90.00
_cell.angle_beta   90.00
_cell.angle_gamma   90.00
#
_symmetry.space_group_name_H-M   'P 1'
#
loop_
_entity.id
_entity.type
_entity.pdbx_description
1 polymer ?
#
loop_
_entity_poly.entity_id
_entity_poly.type
_entity_poly.pdbx_seq_one_letter_code
_entity_poly.pdbx_strand_id
1 'polypeptide(L)'
;MVALSALVSTVLVCILMMKIKIIESSGHHCPVSLDIQEFKKYHESVKEVLHKKDVITDVSLLKAKVLNQIHPSEQCCFLLKLGRFYMNNIFPKLEISSIKEQKGLNHLANSVLGLKIELKHCHSSMRCPCGDQSHKIMEDFRETFYQMETEAAIIKAIGDLNILIRWLEKNYQG
;
A
#
# COMPACT_ATOMS: atom_id res chain seq x y z
N MET A 1 -11.87 -37.98 -23.87
CA MET A 1 -11.51 -37.61 -22.48
C MET A 1 -10.53 -36.43 -22.35
N VAL A 2 -10.13 -35.76 -23.44
CA VAL A 2 -9.12 -34.66 -23.38
C VAL A 2 -9.76 -33.26 -23.34
N ALA A 3 -11.01 -33.10 -23.79
CA ALA A 3 -11.68 -31.80 -23.82
C ALA A 3 -12.22 -31.34 -22.45
N LEU A 4 -12.62 -32.27 -21.57
CA LEU A 4 -13.14 -31.93 -20.23
C LEU A 4 -12.05 -31.40 -19.30
N SER A 5 -10.82 -31.91 -19.39
CA SER A 5 -9.70 -31.49 -18.53
C SER A 5 -9.21 -30.08 -18.87
N ALA A 6 -9.23 -29.70 -20.15
CA ALA A 6 -8.88 -28.35 -20.60
C ALA A 6 -9.88 -27.29 -20.08
N LEU A 7 -11.18 -27.61 -20.11
CA LEU A 7 -12.24 -26.73 -19.59
C LEU A 7 -12.17 -26.58 -18.07
N VAL A 8 -11.87 -27.65 -17.33
CA VAL A 8 -11.70 -27.58 -15.87
C VAL A 8 -10.48 -26.73 -15.51
N SER A 9 -9.38 -26.85 -16.26
CA SER A 9 -8.17 -26.06 -16.06
C SER A 9 -8.38 -24.57 -16.36
N THR A 10 -9.06 -24.23 -17.45
CA THR A 10 -9.37 -22.82 -17.77
C THR A 10 -10.36 -22.21 -16.79
N VAL A 11 -11.37 -22.97 -16.35
CA VAL A 11 -12.31 -22.51 -15.31
C VAL A 11 -11.58 -22.31 -13.97
N LEU A 12 -10.65 -23.19 -13.59
CA LEU A 12 -9.86 -23.03 -12.37
C LEU A 12 -8.94 -21.81 -12.44
N VAL A 13 -8.29 -21.56 -13.59
CA VAL A 13 -7.50 -20.34 -13.82
C VAL A 13 -8.40 -19.10 -13.76
N CYS A 14 -9.59 -19.12 -14.37
CA CYS A 14 -10.55 -18.02 -14.29
C CYS A 14 -11.02 -17.78 -12.84
N ILE A 15 -11.29 -18.82 -12.06
CA ILE A 15 -11.69 -18.72 -10.65
C ILE A 15 -10.52 -18.18 -9.78
N LEU A 16 -9.29 -18.57 -10.08
CA LEU A 16 -8.09 -18.03 -9.42
C LEU A 16 -7.86 -16.55 -9.75
N MET A 17 -8.13 -16.15 -11.01
CA MET A 17 -8.07 -14.74 -11.44
C MET A 17 -9.21 -13.90 -10.84
N MET A 18 -10.38 -14.50 -10.56
CA MET A 18 -11.54 -13.83 -9.92
C MET A 18 -11.32 -13.43 -8.46
N LYS A 19 -10.27 -13.92 -7.78
CA LYS A 19 -9.93 -13.52 -6.41
C LYS A 19 -9.01 -12.29 -6.32
N ILE A 20 -8.55 -11.78 -7.45
CA ILE A 20 -7.75 -10.55 -7.49
C ILE A 20 -8.73 -9.37 -7.50
N LYS A 21 -8.86 -8.68 -6.38
CA LYS A 21 -9.69 -7.46 -6.30
C LYS A 21 -9.02 -6.37 -7.15
N ILE A 22 -9.59 -6.15 -8.34
CA ILE A 22 -9.16 -5.09 -9.25
C ILE A 22 -9.62 -3.74 -8.68
N ILE A 23 -8.67 -2.89 -8.34
CA ILE A 23 -8.90 -1.49 -7.98
C ILE A 23 -9.24 -0.72 -9.27
N GLU A 24 -10.50 -0.36 -9.47
CA GLU A 24 -10.92 0.55 -10.55
C GLU A 24 -11.07 1.97 -10.01
N SER A 25 -10.09 2.84 -10.30
CA SER A 25 -10.27 4.28 -10.17
C SER A 25 -10.87 4.85 -11.45
N SER A 26 -11.83 5.78 -11.31
CA SER A 26 -12.57 6.41 -12.40
C SER A 26 -11.65 7.26 -13.29
N GLY A 27 -11.26 6.66 -14.41
CA GLY A 27 -10.41 7.25 -15.44
C GLY A 27 -9.41 6.25 -16.00
N HIS A 28 -9.87 5.25 -16.75
CA HIS A 28 -9.06 4.26 -17.48
C HIS A 28 -7.88 3.62 -16.70
N HIS A 29 -8.25 2.66 -15.83
CA HIS A 29 -7.62 1.34 -15.66
C HIS A 29 -6.16 1.28 -15.21
N CYS A 30 -5.90 1.37 -13.91
CA CYS A 30 -4.72 0.72 -13.32
C CYS A 30 -5.16 -0.44 -12.42
N PRO A 31 -5.41 -1.65 -12.98
CA PRO A 31 -5.72 -2.80 -12.16
C PRO A 31 -4.49 -3.13 -11.32
N VAL A 32 -4.67 -3.18 -10.00
CA VAL A 32 -3.64 -3.66 -9.08
C VAL A 32 -4.16 -4.83 -8.28
N SER A 33 -3.27 -5.75 -7.98
CA SER A 33 -3.51 -7.00 -7.28
C SER A 33 -3.02 -6.85 -5.85
N LEU A 34 -3.83 -6.24 -4.98
CA LEU A 34 -3.54 -6.16 -3.56
C LEU A 34 -4.59 -6.93 -2.77
N ASP A 35 -4.16 -8.00 -2.09
CA ASP A 35 -4.98 -8.61 -1.04
C ASP A 35 -4.94 -7.69 0.19
N ILE A 36 -5.96 -6.83 0.30
CA ILE A 36 -6.07 -5.85 1.38
C ILE A 36 -6.17 -6.55 2.76
N GLN A 37 -6.78 -7.74 2.83
CA GLN A 37 -6.95 -8.47 4.10
C GLN A 37 -5.63 -9.09 4.54
N GLU A 38 -4.88 -9.68 3.61
CA GLU A 38 -3.52 -10.14 3.89
C GLU A 38 -2.59 -8.97 4.26
N PHE A 39 -2.67 -7.86 3.53
CA PHE A 39 -1.90 -6.64 3.82
C PHE A 39 -2.18 -6.10 5.23
N LYS A 40 -3.46 -6.05 5.62
CA LYS A 40 -3.90 -5.68 6.97
C LYS A 40 -3.39 -6.63 8.05
N LYS A 41 -3.50 -7.94 7.83
CA LYS A 41 -3.03 -8.96 8.76
C LYS A 41 -1.54 -8.80 9.07
N TYR A 42 -0.70 -8.63 8.05
CA TYR A 42 0.73 -8.45 8.27
C TYR A 42 1.04 -7.09 8.89
N HIS A 43 0.32 -6.03 8.52
CA HIS A 43 0.42 -4.73 9.17
C HIS A 43 0.13 -4.82 10.67
N GLU A 44 -0.96 -5.46 11.07
CA GLU A 44 -1.33 -5.67 12.47
C GLU A 44 -0.24 -6.42 13.24
N SER A 45 0.33 -7.48 12.66
CA SER A 45 1.42 -8.24 13.29
C SER A 45 2.68 -7.41 13.56
N VAL A 46 3.03 -6.52 12.64
CA VAL A 46 4.20 -5.64 12.77
C VAL A 46 3.90 -4.52 13.76
N LYS A 47 2.71 -3.92 13.65
CA LYS A 47 2.26 -2.82 14.50
C LYS A 47 2.21 -3.22 15.97
N GLU A 48 1.82 -4.44 16.30
CA GLU A 48 1.75 -4.92 17.69
C GLU A 48 3.10 -4.79 18.41
N VAL A 49 4.20 -5.10 17.72
CA VAL A 49 5.56 -5.01 18.30
C VAL A 49 6.10 -3.58 18.31
N LEU A 50 5.72 -2.76 17.31
CA LEU A 50 6.19 -1.38 17.20
C LEU A 50 5.39 -0.39 18.04
N HIS A 51 4.14 -0.68 18.38
CA HIS A 51 3.24 0.23 19.11
C HIS A 51 3.85 0.73 20.42
N LYS A 52 4.58 -0.13 21.15
CA LYS A 52 5.24 0.27 22.41
C LYS A 52 6.41 1.25 22.21
N LYS A 53 6.94 1.32 20.99
CA LYS A 53 8.02 2.22 20.58
C LYS A 53 7.50 3.49 19.88
N ASP A 54 6.20 3.56 19.57
CA ASP A 54 5.61 4.76 18.97
C ASP A 54 5.40 5.83 20.03
N VAL A 55 6.36 6.75 20.12
CA VAL A 55 6.34 7.86 21.09
C VAL A 55 5.60 9.09 20.58
N ILE A 56 5.21 9.12 19.29
CA ILE A 56 4.63 10.29 18.64
C ILE A 56 3.12 10.08 18.48
N THR A 57 2.32 10.72 19.33
CA THR A 57 0.86 10.49 19.39
C THR A 57 0.01 11.61 18.79
N ASP A 58 0.55 12.82 18.71
CA ASP A 58 -0.11 14.06 18.29
C ASP A 58 0.06 14.37 16.79
N VAL A 59 1.13 13.88 16.19
CA VAL A 59 1.39 13.98 14.74
C VAL A 59 0.78 12.79 14.02
N SER A 60 0.34 12.99 12.77
CA SER A 60 0.02 11.90 11.85
C SER A 60 0.49 12.25 10.45
N LEU A 61 1.18 11.31 9.82
CA LEU A 61 1.73 11.41 8.48
C LEU A 61 0.64 11.26 7.41
N LEU A 62 -0.37 10.43 7.68
CA LEU A 62 -1.49 10.19 6.77
C LEU A 62 -2.80 10.59 7.43
N LYS A 63 -3.58 11.47 6.79
CA LYS A 63 -4.88 11.92 7.33
C LYS A 63 -6.01 11.40 6.45
N ALA A 64 -6.98 10.73 7.06
CA ALA A 64 -8.14 10.19 6.33
C ALA A 64 -8.88 11.28 5.53
N LYS A 65 -8.99 12.50 6.06
CA LYS A 65 -9.58 13.65 5.35
C LYS A 65 -8.83 13.96 4.05
N VAL A 66 -7.49 13.96 4.10
CA VAL A 66 -6.64 14.22 2.92
C VAL A 66 -6.78 13.10 1.91
N LEU A 67 -6.73 11.83 2.34
CA LEU A 67 -6.90 10.67 1.46
C LEU A 67 -8.25 10.66 0.73
N ASN A 68 -9.34 11.00 1.43
CA ASN A 68 -10.68 11.05 0.84
C ASN A 68 -10.87 12.21 -0.16
N GLN A 69 -9.98 13.20 -0.16
CA GLN A 69 -10.05 14.35 -1.06
C GLN A 69 -9.19 14.16 -2.32
N ILE A 70 -8.39 13.09 -2.40
CA ILE A 70 -7.57 12.81 -3.58
C ILE A 70 -8.48 12.53 -4.76
N HIS A 71 -8.35 13.34 -5.81
CA HIS A 71 -9.08 13.17 -7.05
C HIS A 71 -8.81 11.76 -7.60
N PRO A 72 -9.84 11.01 -8.05
CA PRO A 72 -9.68 9.62 -8.47
C PRO A 72 -8.53 9.40 -9.45
N SER A 73 -8.38 10.28 -10.45
CA SER A 73 -7.31 10.17 -11.44
C SER A 73 -5.90 10.24 -10.84
N GLU A 74 -5.71 10.93 -9.71
CA GLU A 74 -4.41 11.11 -9.06
C GLU A 74 -4.11 10.06 -7.97
N GLN A 75 -5.10 9.25 -7.57
CA GLN A 75 -4.94 8.23 -6.53
C GLN A 75 -3.85 7.20 -6.87
N CYS A 76 -3.77 6.78 -8.13
CA CYS A 76 -2.72 5.88 -8.60
C CYS A 76 -1.32 6.50 -8.39
N CYS A 77 -1.15 7.78 -8.76
CA CYS A 77 0.14 8.44 -8.64
C CYS A 77 0.53 8.67 -7.18
N PHE A 78 -0.43 9.02 -6.32
CA PHE A 78 -0.23 9.11 -4.87
C PHE A 78 0.27 7.77 -4.31
N LEU A 79 -0.43 6.66 -4.57
CA LEU A 79 -0.03 5.34 -4.11
C LEU A 79 1.36 4.93 -4.63
N LEU A 80 1.68 5.27 -5.88
CA LEU A 80 3.00 4.99 -6.46
C LEU A 80 4.11 5.75 -5.72
N LYS A 81 3.91 7.05 -5.44
CA LYS A 81 4.87 7.88 -4.70
C LYS A 81 5.01 7.40 -3.25
N LEU A 82 3.91 7.06 -2.60
CA LEU A 82 3.91 6.52 -1.24
C LEU A 82 4.65 5.18 -1.19
N GLY A 83 4.33 4.23 -2.09
CA GLY A 83 5.01 2.95 -2.18
C GLY A 83 6.51 3.08 -2.45
N ARG A 84 6.93 4.02 -3.30
CA ARG A 84 8.36 4.37 -3.49
C ARG A 84 8.99 4.87 -2.19
N PHE A 85 8.29 5.73 -1.45
CA PHE A 85 8.80 6.26 -0.19
C PHE A 85 9.05 5.14 0.83
N TYR A 86 8.06 4.26 1.04
CA TYR A 86 8.18 3.15 1.99
C TYR A 86 9.33 2.19 1.63
N MET A 87 9.44 1.82 0.34
CA MET A 87 10.49 0.92 -0.12
C MET A 87 11.90 1.50 0.01
N ASN A 88 12.05 2.82 -0.08
CA ASN A 88 13.38 3.46 -0.07
C ASN A 88 13.80 3.96 1.31
N ASN A 89 12.84 4.36 2.16
CA ASN A 89 13.13 5.08 3.39
C ASN A 89 12.67 4.39 4.68
N ILE A 90 11.72 3.45 4.59
CA ILE A 90 11.10 2.85 5.79
C ILE A 90 11.54 1.39 5.90
N PHE A 91 11.14 0.53 4.97
CA PHE A 91 11.41 -0.92 5.07
C PHE A 91 12.89 -1.26 5.21
N PRO A 92 13.83 -0.65 4.46
CA PRO A 92 15.25 -0.98 4.59
C PRO A 92 15.89 -0.57 5.93
N LYS A 93 15.23 0.31 6.69
CA LYS A 93 15.75 0.89 7.93
C LYS A 93 15.02 0.39 9.17
N LEU A 94 13.93 -0.35 9.00
CA LEU A 94 13.15 -0.88 10.11
C LEU A 94 13.74 -2.22 10.55
N GLU A 95 14.19 -2.28 11.80
CA GLU A 95 14.72 -3.49 12.42
C GLU A 95 13.70 -4.10 13.39
N ILE A 96 13.39 -5.38 13.21
CA ILE A 96 12.54 -6.15 14.12
C ILE A 96 13.34 -7.35 14.64
N SER A 97 13.54 -7.40 15.95
CA SER A 97 14.33 -8.45 16.61
C SER A 97 13.65 -9.82 16.61
N SER A 98 12.31 -9.85 16.57
CA SER A 98 11.57 -11.11 16.57
C SER A 98 11.45 -11.71 15.17
N ILE A 99 11.84 -12.97 15.03
CA ILE A 99 11.81 -13.72 13.76
C ILE A 99 10.40 -13.75 13.15
N LYS A 100 9.37 -13.93 13.98
CA LYS A 100 7.98 -14.02 13.52
C LYS A 100 7.52 -12.69 12.91
N GLU A 101 7.77 -11.59 13.59
CA GLU A 101 7.35 -10.27 13.14
C GLU A 101 8.26 -9.71 12.03
N GLN A 102 9.53 -10.13 11.97
CA GLN A 102 10.38 -9.88 10.79
C GLN A 102 9.80 -10.55 9.53
N LYS A 103 9.23 -11.76 9.64
CA LYS A 103 8.49 -12.37 8.52
C LYS A 103 7.28 -11.52 8.14
N GLY A 104 6.50 -11.04 9.13
CA GLY A 104 5.39 -10.12 8.89
C GLY A 104 5.81 -8.85 8.16
N LEU A 105 6.94 -8.24 8.55
CA LEU A 105 7.52 -7.07 7.89
C LEU A 105 7.93 -7.36 6.45
N ASN A 106 8.59 -8.50 6.21
CA ASN A 106 8.98 -8.91 4.86
C ASN A 106 7.76 -9.13 3.96
N HIS A 107 6.71 -9.77 4.47
CA HIS A 107 5.45 -9.91 3.75
C HIS A 107 4.82 -8.55 3.44
N LEU A 108 4.75 -7.65 4.43
CA LEU A 108 4.22 -6.30 4.26
C LEU A 108 5.01 -5.53 3.18
N ALA A 109 6.34 -5.59 3.23
CA ALA A 109 7.23 -4.95 2.26
C ALA A 109 7.02 -5.53 0.85
N ASN A 110 6.83 -6.84 0.74
CA ASN A 110 6.55 -7.50 -0.55
C ASN A 110 5.20 -7.10 -1.13
N SER A 111 4.16 -6.95 -0.30
CA SER A 111 2.86 -6.42 -0.76
C SER A 111 2.99 -4.99 -1.30
N VAL A 112 3.72 -4.11 -0.60
CA VAL A 112 3.99 -2.74 -1.10
C VAL A 112 4.84 -2.77 -2.37
N LEU A 113 5.83 -3.66 -2.45
CA LEU A 113 6.67 -3.82 -3.64
C LEU A 113 5.84 -4.25 -4.86
N GLY A 114 4.96 -5.25 -4.69
CA GLY A 114 4.05 -5.71 -5.73
C GLY A 114 3.16 -4.59 -6.25
N LEU A 115 2.46 -3.91 -5.34
CA LEU A 115 1.63 -2.73 -5.66
C LEU A 115 2.43 -1.66 -6.40
N LYS A 116 3.64 -1.33 -5.92
CA LYS A 116 4.52 -0.33 -6.55
C LYS A 116 4.89 -0.72 -7.98
N ILE A 117 5.16 -2.00 -8.24
CA ILE A 117 5.53 -2.49 -9.57
C ILE A 117 4.36 -2.34 -10.54
N GLU A 118 3.16 -2.75 -10.14
CA GLU A 118 1.95 -2.61 -10.97
C GLU A 118 1.62 -1.14 -11.25
N LEU A 119 1.63 -0.29 -10.22
CA LEU A 119 1.39 1.15 -10.37
C LEU A 119 2.47 1.82 -11.26
N LYS A 120 3.73 1.39 -11.14
CA LYS A 120 4.82 1.87 -12.01
C LYS A 120 4.54 1.50 -13.46
N HIS A 121 4.07 0.29 -13.72
CA HIS A 121 3.68 -0.14 -15.06
C HIS A 121 2.54 0.71 -15.61
N CYS A 122 1.49 0.97 -14.82
CA CYS A 122 0.41 1.88 -15.22
C CYS A 122 0.91 3.29 -15.56
N HIS A 123 1.83 3.82 -14.75
CA HIS A 123 2.44 5.12 -15.01
C HIS A 123 3.27 5.14 -16.29
N SER A 124 4.09 4.11 -16.54
CA SER A 124 4.80 3.95 -17.81
C SER A 124 3.87 3.83 -19.02
N SER A 125 2.66 3.29 -18.84
CA SER A 125 1.62 3.19 -19.88
C SER A 125 0.67 4.39 -19.92
N MET A 126 0.97 5.51 -19.26
CA MET A 126 0.12 6.72 -19.21
C MET A 126 -1.29 6.51 -18.62
N ARG A 127 -1.50 5.43 -17.85
CA ARG A 127 -2.76 5.09 -17.13
C ARG A 127 -2.76 5.53 -15.66
N CYS A 128 -1.79 6.36 -15.28
CA CYS A 128 -1.59 6.82 -13.90
C CYS A 128 -1.13 8.28 -13.94
N PRO A 129 -2.05 9.23 -14.22
CA PRO A 129 -1.69 10.63 -14.33
C PRO A 129 -1.24 11.16 -12.97
N CYS A 130 -0.23 12.03 -13.02
CA CYS A 130 0.33 12.69 -11.85
C CYS A 130 0.13 14.20 -12.01
N GLY A 131 -0.68 14.79 -11.14
CA GLY A 131 -0.89 16.23 -11.06
C GLY A 131 -0.31 16.81 -9.77
N ASP A 132 -0.71 18.05 -9.50
CA ASP A 132 -0.20 18.81 -8.36
C ASP A 132 -0.72 18.27 -7.02
N GLN A 133 -1.91 17.65 -7.00
CA GLN A 133 -2.50 17.19 -5.75
C GLN A 133 -1.70 16.04 -5.14
N SER A 134 -1.38 15.01 -5.95
CA SER A 134 -0.56 13.88 -5.50
C SER A 134 0.88 14.31 -5.15
N HIS A 135 1.40 15.35 -5.82
CA HIS A 135 2.69 15.94 -5.49
C HIS A 135 2.65 16.59 -4.09
N LYS A 136 1.71 17.51 -3.88
CA LYS A 136 1.59 18.29 -2.65
C LYS A 136 1.36 17.42 -1.42
N ILE A 137 0.47 16.43 -1.52
CA ILE A 137 0.22 15.49 -0.40
C ILE A 137 1.49 14.73 -0.03
N MET A 138 2.29 14.34 -1.02
CA MET A 138 3.55 13.63 -0.78
C MET A 138 4.69 14.56 -0.34
N GLU A 139 4.60 15.85 -0.63
CA GLU A 139 5.49 16.88 -0.08
C GLU A 139 5.17 17.08 1.40
N ASP A 140 3.92 17.38 1.77
CA ASP A 140 3.47 17.52 3.15
C ASP A 140 3.82 16.28 4.02
N PHE A 141 3.61 15.07 3.46
CA PHE A 141 3.99 13.82 4.10
C PHE A 141 5.51 13.76 4.38
N ARG A 142 6.35 14.14 3.40
CA ARG A 142 7.81 14.09 3.52
C ARG A 142 8.32 15.13 4.48
N GLU A 143 7.81 16.36 4.41
CA GLU A 143 8.18 17.43 5.35
C GLU A 143 7.89 17.02 6.78
N THR A 144 6.68 16.52 7.04
CA THR A 144 6.30 16.02 8.37
C THR A 144 7.21 14.85 8.80
N PHE A 145 7.50 13.91 7.90
CA PHE A 145 8.39 12.77 8.18
C PHE A 145 9.80 13.21 8.59
N TYR A 146 10.42 14.12 7.83
CA TYR A 146 11.80 14.54 8.06
C TYR A 146 11.95 15.54 9.21
N GLN A 147 10.86 16.07 9.76
CA GLN A 147 10.88 16.89 11.00
C GLN A 147 10.99 16.04 12.28
N MET A 148 10.71 14.75 12.21
CA MET A 148 10.77 13.84 13.35
C MET A 148 12.16 13.18 13.47
N GLU A 149 12.46 12.66 14.67
CA GLU A 149 13.61 11.76 14.86
C GLU A 149 13.47 10.53 13.95
N THR A 150 14.57 10.03 13.40
CA THR A 150 14.57 9.04 12.30
C THR A 150 13.89 7.73 12.69
N GLU A 151 14.22 7.14 13.83
CA GLU A 151 13.61 5.88 14.28
C GLU A 151 12.12 6.10 14.59
N ALA A 152 11.79 7.18 15.30
CA ALA A 152 10.41 7.54 15.62
C ALA A 152 9.56 7.78 14.36
N ALA A 153 10.11 8.45 13.35
CA ALA A 153 9.43 8.70 12.07
C ALA A 153 9.11 7.40 11.30
N ILE A 154 10.05 6.46 11.28
CA ILE A 154 9.89 5.15 10.63
C ILE A 154 8.79 4.36 11.33
N ILE A 155 8.85 4.27 12.67
CA ILE A 155 7.84 3.59 13.48
C ILE A 155 6.47 4.22 13.24
N LYS A 156 6.39 5.55 13.25
CA LYS A 156 5.16 6.30 13.01
C LYS A 156 4.57 6.01 11.64
N ALA A 157 5.40 6.00 10.60
CA ALA A 157 4.95 5.72 9.24
C ALA A 157 4.38 4.30 9.10
N ILE A 158 4.96 3.31 9.77
CA ILE A 158 4.39 1.96 9.83
C ILE A 158 3.09 1.96 10.64
N GLY A 159 3.04 2.69 11.76
CA GLY A 159 1.83 2.83 12.59
C GLY A 159 0.63 3.38 11.83
N ASP A 160 0.87 4.41 11.01
CA ASP A 160 -0.11 5.17 10.21
C ASP A 160 -0.55 4.44 8.92
N LEU A 161 0.11 3.34 8.53
CA LEU A 161 -0.39 2.49 7.43
C LEU A 161 -1.82 1.98 7.67
N ASN A 162 -2.29 1.88 8.92
CA ASN A 162 -3.69 1.54 9.20
C ASN A 162 -4.68 2.54 8.59
N ILE A 163 -4.30 3.82 8.46
CA ILE A 163 -5.15 4.85 7.86
C ILE A 163 -5.25 4.62 6.35
N LEU A 164 -4.13 4.27 5.70
CA LEU A 164 -4.12 3.87 4.30
C LEU A 164 -4.95 2.61 4.08
N ILE A 165 -4.76 1.57 4.91
CA ILE A 165 -5.50 0.31 4.83
C ILE A 165 -7.00 0.55 4.90
N ARG A 166 -7.48 1.30 5.90
CA ARG A 166 -8.92 1.63 6.02
C ARG A 166 -9.45 2.40 4.82
N TRP A 167 -8.64 3.29 4.24
CA TRP A 167 -9.00 4.00 3.02
C TRP A 167 -9.08 3.06 1.81
N LEU A 168 -8.15 2.11 1.68
CA LEU A 168 -8.19 1.07 0.63
C LEU A 168 -9.40 0.16 0.81
N GLU A 169 -9.67 -0.30 2.04
CA GLU A 169 -10.85 -1.10 2.38
C GLU A 169 -12.14 -0.36 1.97
N LYS A 170 -12.27 0.91 2.32
CA LYS A 170 -13.48 1.70 1.99
C LYS A 170 -13.69 1.89 0.48
N ASN A 171 -12.62 2.09 -0.30
CA ASN A 171 -12.74 2.52 -1.69
C ASN A 171 -12.60 1.37 -2.70
N TYR A 172 -12.00 0.24 -2.32
CA TYR A 172 -11.66 -0.84 -3.25
C TYR A 172 -11.99 -2.24 -2.72
N GLN A 173 -12.47 -2.37 -1.49
CA GLN A 173 -13.04 -3.62 -1.02
C GLN A 173 -14.49 -3.67 -1.50
N GLY A 174 -14.72 -4.33 -2.64
CA GLY A 174 -16.01 -4.93 -2.97
C GLY A 174 -16.36 -6.03 -1.98
#